data_AF-A0A1I7SJ24-F1
#
_entry.id   AF-A0A1I7SJ24-F1
#
_cell.length_a   1.000
_cell.length_b   1.000
_cell.length_c   1.000
_cell.angle_alpha   90.00
_cell.angle_beta   90.00
_cell.angle_gamma   90.00
#
_symmetry.space_group_name_H-M   'P 1'
#
loop_
_entity.id
_entity.type
_entity.pdbx_description
1 polymer ?
#
loop_
_entity_poly.entity_id
_entity_poly.type
_entity_poly.pdbx_seq_one_letter_code
_entity_poly.pdbx_strand_id
1 'polypeptide(L)'
;MTTGRFLNLLIPLFAKYAVDEMSHKKHFFWDLVAMTFGFFCLQGNGYITEVISNIRSLVYISVRQHTSTRVRADIYRHLIQLPYTWHADKSHNDVMDAYQRSYQTFEWFPEYVMFEFLPSIVDATVGFAFFVNTFDLYLTILLSFVAALDVATSKFFMGWESRTWEKEAEEYENISNDMEGLYNNETVKYFCNEEFEVERFKRGLEE
;
A
#
# COMPACT_ATOMS: atom_id res chain seq x y z
N MET A 1 -8.01 14.77 -6.08
CA MET A 1 -6.91 14.58 -5.11
C MET A 1 -6.20 15.89 -4.79
N THR A 2 -5.83 16.69 -5.79
CA THR A 2 -5.26 18.04 -5.57
C THR A 2 -6.18 18.93 -4.75
N THR A 3 -7.48 19.05 -5.07
CA THR A 3 -8.39 19.99 -4.40
C THR A 3 -8.52 19.75 -2.89
N GLY A 4 -8.65 18.50 -2.43
CA GLY A 4 -8.73 18.17 -0.99
C GLY A 4 -7.40 18.33 -0.23
N ARG A 5 -6.27 18.20 -0.93
CA ARG A 5 -4.92 18.35 -0.35
C ARG A 5 -4.50 19.82 -0.26
N PHE A 6 -4.85 20.64 -1.25
CA PHE A 6 -4.77 22.10 -1.16
C PHE A 6 -5.57 22.64 0.03
N LEU A 7 -6.74 22.07 0.31
CA LEU A 7 -7.54 22.38 1.49
C LEU A 7 -6.81 22.03 2.79
N ASN A 8 -6.14 20.88 2.88
CA ASN A 8 -5.37 20.48 4.07
C ASN A 8 -4.20 21.43 4.41
N LEU A 9 -3.53 21.97 3.39
CA LEU A 9 -2.47 22.97 3.55
C LEU A 9 -3.01 24.35 3.95
N LEU A 10 -4.26 24.66 3.58
CA LEU A 10 -4.91 25.92 3.95
C LEU A 10 -5.41 25.92 5.41
N ILE A 11 -5.66 24.75 6.02
CA ILE A 11 -6.11 24.62 7.41
C ILE A 11 -5.16 25.32 8.41
N PRO A 12 -3.85 25.05 8.45
CA PRO A 12 -2.96 25.69 9.42
C PRO A 12 -2.80 27.20 9.16
N LEU A 13 -2.89 27.64 7.90
CA LEU A 13 -2.87 29.06 7.53
C LEU A 13 -4.11 29.80 8.07
N PHE A 14 -5.30 29.22 7.90
CA PHE A 14 -6.53 29.82 8.41
C PHE A 14 -6.70 29.67 9.91
N ALA A 15 -6.22 28.57 10.51
CA ALA A 15 -6.15 28.43 11.96
C ALA A 15 -5.21 29.47 12.59
N LYS A 16 -4.05 29.73 11.96
CA LYS A 16 -3.15 30.81 12.36
C LYS A 16 -3.84 32.17 12.24
N TYR A 17 -4.51 32.45 11.12
CA TYR A 17 -5.21 33.71 10.89
C TYR A 17 -6.35 33.94 11.90
N ALA A 18 -7.14 32.89 12.18
CA ALA A 18 -8.22 32.94 13.17
C ALA A 18 -7.71 33.15 14.60
N VAL A 19 -6.60 32.52 14.98
CA VAL A 19 -5.97 32.71 16.30
C VAL A 19 -5.34 34.11 16.42
N ASP A 20 -4.73 34.64 15.36
CA ASP A 20 -4.15 35.99 15.33
C ASP A 20 -5.25 37.08 15.43
N GLU A 21 -6.39 36.90 14.76
CA GLU A 21 -7.56 37.79 14.86
C GLU A 21 -8.23 37.72 16.24
N MET A 22 -8.21 36.56 16.91
CA MET A 22 -8.66 36.46 18.30
C MET A 22 -7.74 37.21 19.28
N SER A 23 -6.45 37.32 18.98
CA SER A 23 -5.46 38.02 19.80
C SER A 23 -5.58 39.55 19.67
N HIS A 24 -5.87 40.05 18.46
CA HIS A 24 -6.07 41.48 18.19
C HIS A 24 -7.56 41.84 18.10
N LYS A 25 -8.21 42.03 19.26
CA LYS A 25 -9.61 42.48 19.40
C LYS A 25 -9.98 43.66 18.47
N LYS A 26 -10.47 43.40 17.26
CA LYS A 26 -11.26 44.34 16.44
C LYS A 26 -11.97 43.61 15.29
N HIS A 27 -13.30 43.48 15.48
CA HIS A 27 -14.37 43.11 14.54
C HIS A 27 -14.98 41.68 14.59
N PHE A 28 -16.30 41.71 14.38
CA PHE A 28 -17.36 40.69 14.29
C PHE A 28 -16.99 39.20 14.48
N PHE A 29 -16.94 38.79 15.75
CA PHE A 29 -16.71 37.41 16.22
C PHE A 29 -17.59 36.35 15.51
N TRP A 30 -18.81 36.70 15.11
CA TRP A 30 -19.75 35.76 14.50
C TRP A 30 -19.55 35.52 13.00
N ASP A 31 -18.99 36.46 12.24
CA ASP A 31 -18.81 36.31 10.78
C ASP A 31 -17.57 35.46 10.47
N LEU A 32 -16.48 35.67 11.23
CA LEU A 32 -15.28 34.85 11.19
C LEU A 32 -15.50 33.43 11.70
N VAL A 33 -16.28 33.26 12.77
CA VAL A 33 -16.67 31.94 13.27
C VAL A 33 -17.64 31.26 12.30
N ALA A 34 -18.60 31.99 11.69
CA ALA A 34 -19.50 31.42 10.68
C ALA A 34 -18.76 31.05 9.37
N MET A 35 -17.75 31.81 8.97
CA MET A 35 -16.91 31.48 7.81
C MET A 35 -15.97 30.31 8.12
N THR A 36 -15.32 30.30 9.29
CA THR A 36 -14.47 29.17 9.72
C THR A 36 -15.30 27.91 9.91
N PHE A 37 -16.47 27.98 10.56
CA PHE A 37 -17.40 26.88 10.72
C PHE A 37 -18.07 26.48 9.41
N GLY A 38 -18.35 27.42 8.50
CA GLY A 38 -18.83 27.15 7.15
C GLY A 38 -17.80 26.39 6.32
N PHE A 39 -16.52 26.74 6.45
CA PHE A 39 -15.40 25.98 5.87
C PHE A 39 -15.16 24.66 6.60
N PHE A 40 -15.34 24.58 7.92
CA PHE A 40 -15.26 23.35 8.71
C PHE A 40 -16.45 22.41 8.44
N CYS A 41 -17.60 22.93 7.99
CA CYS A 41 -18.76 22.18 7.53
C CYS A 41 -18.66 21.80 6.05
N LEU A 42 -18.05 22.65 5.21
CA LEU A 42 -17.63 22.27 3.85
C LEU A 42 -16.52 21.20 3.88
N GLN A 43 -15.66 21.27 4.89
CA GLN A 43 -14.68 20.24 5.24
C GLN A 43 -15.32 19.11 6.06
N GLY A 44 -16.48 19.37 6.67
CA GLY A 44 -17.16 18.52 7.63
C GLY A 44 -17.50 17.20 6.98
N ASN A 45 -16.66 16.21 7.25
CA ASN A 45 -16.71 14.88 6.65
C ASN A 45 -16.84 14.90 5.12
N GLY A 46 -16.09 15.77 4.44
CA GLY A 46 -15.55 15.49 3.11
C GLY A 46 -16.46 14.84 2.05
N TYR A 47 -17.79 14.92 2.12
CA TYR A 47 -18.66 14.08 1.29
C TYR A 47 -18.41 14.35 -0.18
N ILE A 48 -18.17 15.60 -0.57
CA ILE A 48 -17.88 15.96 -1.96
C ILE A 48 -16.50 15.43 -2.38
N THR A 49 -15.47 15.59 -1.54
CA THR A 49 -14.11 15.09 -1.82
C THR A 49 -14.03 13.55 -1.81
N GLU A 50 -14.76 12.90 -0.91
CA GLU A 50 -14.86 11.45 -0.79
C GLU A 50 -15.71 10.87 -1.92
N VAL A 51 -16.81 11.52 -2.31
CA VAL A 51 -17.60 11.13 -3.49
C VAL A 51 -16.78 11.28 -4.76
N ILE A 52 -16.03 12.37 -4.92
CA ILE A 52 -15.10 12.53 -6.07
C ILE A 52 -14.01 11.45 -6.04
N SER A 53 -13.49 11.10 -4.86
CA SER A 53 -12.49 10.03 -4.72
C SER A 53 -13.07 8.66 -5.09
N ASN A 54 -14.30 8.36 -4.66
CA ASN A 54 -15.02 7.13 -4.97
C ASN A 54 -15.44 7.04 -6.44
N ILE A 55 -15.92 8.12 -7.04
CA ILE A 55 -16.23 8.14 -8.48
C ILE A 55 -14.95 7.88 -9.30
N ARG A 56 -13.84 8.48 -8.89
CA ARG A 56 -12.54 8.24 -9.53
C ARG A 56 -12.08 6.80 -9.35
N SER A 57 -12.23 6.19 -8.16
CA SER A 57 -11.86 4.78 -7.97
C SER A 57 -12.70 3.87 -8.87
N LEU A 58 -14.00 4.15 -9.04
CA LEU A 58 -14.86 3.43 -9.99
C LEU A 58 -14.36 3.54 -11.44
N VAL A 59 -13.95 4.73 -11.88
CA VAL A 59 -13.35 4.92 -13.22
C VAL A 59 -12.02 4.16 -13.33
N TYR A 60 -11.22 4.17 -12.26
CA TYR A 60 -9.92 3.52 -12.26
C TYR A 60 -10.01 2.00 -12.34
N ILE A 61 -11.06 1.38 -11.77
CA ILE A 61 -11.29 -0.08 -11.89
C ILE A 61 -11.30 -0.51 -13.37
N SER A 62 -11.92 0.26 -14.26
CA SER A 62 -11.94 -0.05 -15.70
C SER A 62 -10.55 0.02 -16.32
N VAL A 63 -9.75 1.03 -15.95
CA VAL A 63 -8.36 1.20 -16.43
C VAL A 63 -7.47 0.07 -15.90
N ARG A 64 -7.63 -0.29 -14.63
CA ARG A 64 -6.90 -1.38 -13.97
C ARG A 64 -7.19 -2.71 -14.66
N GLN A 65 -8.45 -2.99 -14.97
CA GLN A 65 -8.83 -4.22 -15.67
C GLN A 65 -8.20 -4.31 -17.07
N HIS A 66 -8.24 -3.24 -17.86
CA HIS A 66 -7.64 -3.22 -19.20
C HIS A 66 -6.11 -3.37 -19.18
N THR A 67 -5.45 -2.69 -18.24
CA THR A 67 -4.01 -2.77 -18.05
C THR A 67 -3.60 -4.17 -17.59
N SER A 68 -4.34 -4.74 -16.63
CA SER A 68 -4.15 -6.10 -16.15
C SER A 68 -4.25 -7.12 -17.28
N THR A 69 -5.28 -7.04 -18.14
CA THR A 69 -5.42 -7.97 -19.27
C THR A 69 -4.23 -7.91 -20.22
N ARG A 70 -3.70 -6.72 -20.52
CA ARG A 70 -2.51 -6.56 -21.37
C ARG A 70 -1.26 -7.15 -20.74
N VAL A 71 -0.99 -6.81 -19.48
CA VAL A 71 0.18 -7.33 -18.75
C VAL A 71 0.14 -8.86 -18.65
N ARG A 72 -1.03 -9.44 -18.32
CA ARG A 72 -1.23 -10.90 -18.29
C ARG A 72 -0.93 -11.53 -19.65
N ALA A 73 -1.43 -10.94 -20.74
CA ALA A 73 -1.20 -11.45 -22.08
C ALA A 73 0.27 -11.38 -22.50
N ASP A 74 0.97 -10.29 -22.15
CA ASP A 74 2.39 -10.11 -22.46
C ASP A 74 3.28 -11.09 -21.68
N ILE A 75 3.01 -11.28 -20.37
CA ILE A 75 3.74 -12.26 -19.55
C ILE A 75 3.49 -13.68 -20.08
N TYR A 76 2.23 -14.02 -20.39
CA TYR A 76 1.90 -15.33 -20.97
C TYR A 76 2.58 -15.56 -22.33
N ARG A 77 2.61 -14.54 -23.19
CA ARG A 77 3.31 -14.59 -24.47
C ARG A 77 4.80 -14.84 -24.27
N HIS A 78 5.42 -14.18 -23.30
CA HIS A 78 6.83 -14.39 -22.97
C HIS A 78 7.09 -15.81 -22.46
N LEU A 79 6.22 -16.34 -21.58
CA LEU A 79 6.32 -17.69 -21.05
C LEU A 79 6.28 -18.75 -22.16
N ILE A 80 5.42 -18.62 -23.17
CA ILE A 80 5.34 -19.58 -24.29
C ILE A 80 6.56 -19.50 -25.22
N GLN A 81 7.24 -18.36 -25.28
CA GLN A 81 8.41 -18.17 -26.14
C GLN A 81 9.69 -18.79 -25.57
N LEU A 82 9.65 -19.32 -24.34
CA LEU A 82 10.79 -19.97 -23.70
C LEU A 82 11.10 -21.33 -24.35
N PRO A 83 12.38 -21.76 -24.32
CA PRO A 83 12.79 -23.02 -24.93
C PRO A 83 12.18 -24.22 -24.21
N TYR A 84 11.94 -25.31 -24.94
CA TYR A 84 11.37 -26.54 -24.40
C TYR A 84 12.15 -27.11 -23.21
N THR A 85 13.48 -26.98 -23.20
CA THR A 85 14.34 -27.40 -22.09
C THR A 85 13.98 -26.68 -20.79
N TRP A 86 13.59 -25.40 -20.85
CA TRP A 86 13.15 -24.65 -19.69
C TRP A 86 11.81 -25.16 -19.14
N HIS A 87 10.89 -25.53 -20.03
CA HIS A 87 9.60 -26.12 -19.64
C HIS A 87 9.71 -27.56 -19.12
N ALA A 88 10.73 -28.32 -19.53
CA ALA A 88 10.95 -29.69 -19.07
C ALA A 88 11.57 -29.76 -17.66
N ASP A 89 12.33 -28.74 -17.27
CA ASP A 89 13.03 -28.68 -15.98
C ASP A 89 12.17 -28.13 -14.82
N LYS A 90 11.00 -27.57 -15.09
CA LYS A 90 10.16 -26.86 -14.09
C LYS A 90 8.79 -27.53 -13.91
N SER A 91 8.35 -27.67 -12.65
CA SER A 91 6.98 -28.09 -12.34
C SER A 91 5.97 -27.05 -12.83
N HIS A 92 4.83 -27.51 -13.35
CA HIS A 92 3.77 -26.62 -13.84
C HIS A 92 3.24 -25.69 -12.73
N ASN A 93 3.18 -26.19 -11.49
CA ASN A 93 2.70 -25.44 -10.33
C ASN A 93 3.66 -24.29 -9.98
N ASP A 94 4.97 -24.56 -9.93
CA ASP A 94 5.98 -23.53 -9.64
C ASP A 94 5.92 -22.36 -10.63
N VAL A 95 5.72 -22.67 -11.91
CA VAL A 95 5.61 -21.65 -12.97
C VAL A 95 4.34 -20.83 -12.81
N MET A 96 3.22 -21.49 -12.45
CA MET A 96 1.95 -20.81 -12.22
C MET A 96 2.01 -19.92 -10.98
N ASP A 97 2.64 -20.37 -9.91
CA ASP A 97 2.80 -19.60 -8.67
C ASP A 97 3.73 -18.41 -8.85
N ALA A 98 4.83 -18.58 -9.59
CA ALA A 98 5.71 -17.49 -9.97
C ALA A 98 4.99 -16.44 -10.84
N TYR A 99 4.14 -16.90 -11.76
CA TYR A 99 3.29 -16.04 -12.59
C TYR A 99 2.30 -15.25 -11.73
N GLN A 100 1.59 -15.91 -10.81
CA GLN A 100 0.61 -15.26 -9.93
C GLN A 100 1.26 -14.22 -9.02
N ARG A 101 2.40 -14.56 -8.38
CA ARG A 101 3.17 -13.63 -7.54
C ARG A 101 3.60 -12.39 -8.32
N SER A 102 4.17 -12.59 -9.51
CA SER A 102 4.62 -11.50 -10.38
C SER A 102 3.45 -10.61 -10.82
N TYR A 103 2.35 -11.23 -11.23
CA TYR A 103 1.16 -10.53 -11.69
C TYR A 103 0.54 -9.67 -10.58
N GLN A 104 0.45 -10.19 -9.36
CA GLN A 104 -0.15 -9.48 -8.23
C GLN A 104 0.57 -8.15 -7.98
N THR A 105 1.91 -8.13 -7.99
CA THR A 105 2.68 -6.89 -7.84
C THR A 105 2.38 -5.87 -8.95
N PHE A 106 2.32 -6.31 -10.22
CA PHE A 106 2.03 -5.41 -11.34
C PHE A 106 0.61 -4.84 -11.34
N GLU A 107 -0.35 -5.54 -10.73
CA GLU A 107 -1.72 -5.06 -10.64
C GLU A 107 -1.87 -3.89 -9.64
N TRP A 108 -1.17 -3.94 -8.52
CA TRP A 108 -1.27 -2.91 -7.46
C TRP A 108 -0.33 -1.72 -7.68
N PHE A 109 0.85 -1.96 -8.28
CA PHE A 109 1.90 -0.96 -8.38
C PHE A 109 1.48 0.36 -9.05
N PRO A 110 0.79 0.37 -10.20
CA PRO A 110 0.41 1.63 -10.87
C PRO A 110 -0.57 2.46 -10.03
N GLU A 111 -1.47 1.79 -9.31
CA GLU A 111 -2.46 2.44 -8.45
C GLU A 111 -1.79 3.15 -7.29
N TYR A 112 -0.88 2.43 -6.62
CA TYR A 112 -0.06 2.96 -5.54
C TYR A 112 0.77 4.16 -5.99
N VAL A 113 1.47 4.03 -7.13
CA VAL A 113 2.35 5.12 -7.63
C VAL A 113 1.55 6.38 -7.96
N MET A 114 0.43 6.22 -8.65
CA MET A 114 -0.36 7.36 -9.15
C MET A 114 -1.16 8.05 -8.05
N PHE A 115 -1.62 7.32 -7.03
CA PHE A 115 -2.57 7.86 -6.05
C PHE A 115 -2.00 8.06 -4.65
N GLU A 116 -1.00 7.29 -4.26
CA GLU A 116 -0.43 7.40 -2.93
C GLU A 116 0.96 8.03 -2.98
N PHE A 117 1.85 7.47 -3.79
CA PHE A 117 3.26 7.85 -3.80
C PHE A 117 3.50 9.26 -4.37
N LEU A 118 3.07 9.51 -5.61
CA LEU A 118 3.25 10.83 -6.26
C LEU A 118 2.62 11.95 -5.43
N PRO A 119 1.35 11.82 -4.98
CA PRO A 119 0.74 12.87 -4.19
C PRO A 119 1.41 13.05 -2.81
N SER A 120 1.89 11.97 -2.18
CA SER A 120 2.62 12.04 -0.90
C SER A 120 3.91 12.85 -1.02
N ILE A 121 4.69 12.67 -2.11
CA ILE A 121 5.90 13.45 -2.36
C ILE A 121 5.58 14.94 -2.51
N VAL A 122 4.52 15.28 -3.24
CA VAL A 122 4.09 16.67 -3.42
C VAL A 122 3.71 17.27 -2.07
N ASP A 123 2.89 16.57 -1.28
CA ASP A 123 2.47 17.04 0.04
C ASP A 123 3.64 17.22 1.01
N ALA A 124 4.60 16.27 1.02
CA ALA A 124 5.80 16.37 1.82
C ALA A 124 6.67 17.57 1.41
N THR A 125 6.82 17.82 0.11
CA THR A 125 7.62 18.94 -0.41
C THR A 125 6.97 20.28 -0.05
N VAL A 126 5.66 20.42 -0.25
CA VAL A 126 4.93 21.65 0.07
C VAL A 126 4.87 21.87 1.58
N GLY A 127 4.63 20.82 2.36
CA GLY A 127 4.64 20.88 3.82
C GLY A 127 5.99 21.32 4.37
N PHE A 128 7.09 20.77 3.85
CA PHE A 128 8.43 21.16 4.24
C PHE A 128 8.73 22.63 3.88
N ALA A 129 8.39 23.06 2.65
CA ALA A 129 8.59 24.44 2.22
C ALA A 129 7.77 25.45 3.05
N PHE A 130 6.53 25.11 3.40
CA PHE A 130 5.67 25.93 4.26
C PHE A 130 6.25 26.07 5.68
N PHE A 131 6.76 24.97 6.22
CA PHE A 131 7.25 24.91 7.59
C PHE A 131 8.52 25.76 7.80
N VAL A 132 9.45 25.73 6.84
CA VAL A 132 10.68 26.54 6.86
C VAL A 132 10.39 28.04 6.82
N ASN A 133 9.34 28.47 6.10
CA ASN A 133 9.02 29.89 5.96
C ASN A 133 8.20 30.47 7.13
N THR A 134 7.56 29.64 7.95
CA THR A 134 6.52 30.10 8.90
C THR A 134 6.94 30.06 10.37
N PHE A 135 7.91 29.21 10.76
CA PHE A 135 8.22 28.93 12.16
C PHE A 135 9.59 29.43 12.62
N ASP A 136 9.69 29.71 13.92
CA ASP A 136 10.93 30.09 14.62
C ASP A 136 11.90 28.89 14.74
N LEU A 137 13.21 29.17 14.77
CA LEU A 137 14.31 28.18 14.70
C LEU A 137 14.16 27.02 15.70
N TYR A 138 13.65 27.30 16.89
CA TYR A 138 13.45 26.29 17.94
C TYR A 138 12.35 25.27 17.58
N LEU A 139 11.24 25.74 17.00
CA LEU A 139 10.16 24.87 16.54
C LEU A 139 10.59 24.07 15.31
N THR A 140 11.43 24.66 14.46
CA THR A 140 11.97 23.97 13.29
C THR A 140 12.82 22.76 13.66
N ILE A 141 13.71 22.91 14.65
CA ILE A 141 14.57 21.84 15.14
C ILE A 141 13.75 20.71 15.77
N LEU A 142 12.76 21.06 16.60
CA LEU A 142 11.90 20.06 17.25
C LEU A 142 11.11 19.23 16.24
N LEU A 143 10.51 19.88 15.23
CA LEU A 143 9.73 19.16 14.21
C LEU A 143 10.62 18.31 13.31
N SER A 144 11.82 18.80 12.98
CA SER A 144 12.82 18.02 12.23
C SER A 144 13.25 16.77 13.02
N PHE A 145 13.39 16.88 14.34
CA PHE A 145 13.72 15.75 15.20
C PHE A 145 12.61 14.71 15.21
N VAL A 146 11.35 15.14 15.37
CA VAL A 146 10.18 14.24 15.32
C VAL A 146 10.06 13.56 13.95
N ALA A 147 10.21 14.31 12.85
CA ALA A 147 10.18 13.75 11.49
C ALA A 147 11.30 12.73 11.25
N ALA A 148 12.51 13.00 11.76
CA ALA A 148 13.61 12.05 11.67
C ALA A 148 13.34 10.76 12.47
N LEU A 149 12.75 10.88 13.66
CA LEU A 149 12.38 9.73 14.50
C LEU A 149 11.30 8.88 13.82
N ASP A 150 10.29 9.53 13.23
CA ASP A 150 9.22 8.85 12.49
C ASP A 150 9.78 8.03 11.32
N VAL A 151 10.63 8.63 10.48
CA VAL A 151 11.27 7.94 9.36
C VAL A 151 12.15 6.78 9.85
N ALA A 152 12.96 6.99 10.89
CA ALA A 152 13.83 5.95 11.44
C ALA A 152 13.04 4.75 11.97
N THR A 153 11.95 5.03 12.69
CA THR A 153 11.04 4.01 13.24
C THR A 153 10.34 3.26 12.12
N SER A 154 9.81 3.97 11.13
CA SER A 154 9.16 3.37 9.96
C SER A 154 10.10 2.44 9.19
N LYS A 155 11.37 2.84 8.98
CA LYS A 155 12.39 1.98 8.35
C LYS A 155 12.70 0.73 9.18
N PHE A 156 12.73 0.85 10.51
CA PHE A 156 12.94 -0.29 11.39
C PHE A 156 11.80 -1.30 11.28
N PHE A 157 10.55 -0.83 11.33
CA PHE A 157 9.36 -1.69 11.20
C PHE A 157 9.29 -2.36 9.81
N MET A 158 9.52 -1.61 8.72
CA MET A 158 9.54 -2.19 7.37
C MET A 158 10.60 -3.29 7.22
N GLY A 159 11.80 -3.07 7.78
CA GLY A 159 12.86 -4.07 7.73
C GLY A 159 12.55 -5.32 8.54
N TRP A 160 11.81 -5.16 9.65
CA TRP A 160 11.33 -6.29 10.44
C TRP A 160 10.26 -7.08 9.69
N GLU A 161 9.25 -6.41 9.13
CA GLU A 161 8.16 -7.01 8.37
C GLU A 161 8.68 -7.80 7.17
N SER A 162 9.62 -7.23 6.40
CA SER A 162 10.26 -7.92 5.27
C SER A 162 10.92 -9.25 5.67
N ARG A 163 11.62 -9.29 6.81
CA ARG A 163 12.27 -10.51 7.30
C ARG A 163 11.26 -11.56 7.77
N THR A 164 10.12 -11.11 8.29
CA THR A 164 9.04 -12.02 8.70
C THR A 164 8.40 -12.66 7.47
N TRP A 165 8.11 -11.88 6.42
CA TRP A 165 7.57 -12.41 5.17
C TRP A 165 8.52 -13.35 4.44
N GLU A 166 9.83 -13.09 4.47
CA GLU A 166 10.81 -14.03 3.92
C GLU A 166 10.73 -15.41 4.60
N LYS A 167 10.61 -15.44 5.93
CA LYS A 167 10.45 -16.69 6.69
C LYS A 167 9.13 -17.39 6.40
N GLU A 168 8.03 -16.64 6.37
CA GLU A 168 6.73 -17.19 6.01
C GLU A 168 6.76 -17.79 4.59
N ALA A 169 7.41 -17.11 3.63
CA ALA A 169 7.53 -17.61 2.27
C ALA A 169 8.31 -18.94 2.19
N GLU A 170 9.39 -19.07 2.97
CA GLU A 170 10.14 -20.34 3.09
C GLU A 170 9.26 -21.45 3.70
N GLU A 171 8.48 -21.14 4.74
CA GLU A 171 7.54 -22.09 5.36
C GLU A 171 6.46 -22.56 4.38
N TYR A 172 5.86 -21.64 3.61
CA TYR A 172 4.89 -21.97 2.57
C TYR A 172 5.49 -22.85 1.46
N GLU A 173 6.75 -22.63 1.08
CA GLU A 173 7.44 -23.45 0.09
C GLU A 173 7.67 -24.88 0.60
N ASN A 174 8.06 -25.02 1.87
CA ASN A 174 8.19 -26.34 2.53
C ASN A 174 6.86 -27.09 2.56
N ILE A 175 5.77 -26.41 2.96
CA ILE A 175 4.42 -26.99 2.99
C ILE A 175 3.96 -27.40 1.58
N SER A 176 4.21 -26.58 0.57
CA SER A 176 3.87 -26.87 -0.82
C SER A 176 4.57 -28.12 -1.33
N ASN A 177 5.87 -28.28 -1.03
CA ASN A 177 6.65 -29.46 -1.38
C ASN A 177 6.11 -30.72 -0.70
N ASP A 178 5.72 -30.65 0.59
CA ASP A 178 5.12 -31.81 1.27
C ASP A 178 3.71 -32.14 0.74
N MET A 179 2.96 -31.15 0.26
CA MET A 179 1.67 -31.36 -0.40
C MET A 179 1.79 -32.02 -1.79
N GLU A 180 2.97 -32.07 -2.42
CA GLU A 180 3.17 -32.84 -3.66
C GLU A 180 2.89 -34.34 -3.48
N GLY A 181 2.92 -34.86 -2.24
CA GLY A 181 2.45 -36.20 -1.91
C GLY A 181 1.00 -36.48 -2.36
N LEU A 182 0.17 -35.44 -2.46
CA LEU A 182 -1.20 -35.53 -2.99
C LEU A 182 -1.25 -35.83 -4.49
N TYR A 183 -0.22 -35.47 -5.26
CA TYR A 183 -0.11 -35.88 -6.67
C TYR A 183 0.14 -37.39 -6.78
N ASN A 184 0.81 -37.98 -5.79
CA ASN A 184 1.05 -39.42 -5.69
C ASN A 184 0.07 -40.14 -4.74
N ASN A 185 -1.14 -39.59 -4.59
CA ASN A 185 -2.19 -40.14 -3.74
C ASN A 185 -2.57 -41.58 -4.13
N GLU A 186 -2.46 -41.94 -5.41
CA GLU A 186 -2.68 -43.31 -5.88
C GLU A 186 -1.77 -44.31 -5.14
N THR A 187 -0.48 -44.01 -5.00
CA THR A 187 0.47 -44.87 -4.28
C THR A 187 0.12 -44.97 -2.80
N VAL A 188 -0.26 -43.86 -2.15
CA VAL A 188 -0.65 -43.83 -0.73
C VAL A 188 -1.89 -44.69 -0.47
N LYS A 189 -2.88 -44.62 -1.36
CA LYS A 189 -4.09 -45.45 -1.31
C LYS A 189 -3.80 -46.93 -1.61
N TYR A 190 -2.91 -47.21 -2.56
CA TYR A 190 -2.50 -48.57 -2.90
C TYR A 190 -1.86 -49.30 -1.71
N PHE A 191 -1.07 -48.59 -0.89
CA PHE A 191 -0.41 -49.16 0.28
C PHE A 191 -1.18 -48.96 1.60
N CYS A 192 -2.39 -48.38 1.57
CA CYS A 192 -3.20 -48.07 2.76
C CYS A 192 -2.41 -47.33 3.87
N ASN A 193 -1.52 -46.41 3.49
CA ASN A 193 -0.56 -45.79 4.41
C ASN A 193 -0.90 -44.31 4.71
N GLU A 194 -2.19 -44.00 4.85
CA GLU A 194 -2.67 -42.62 4.95
C GLU A 194 -2.28 -41.97 6.28
N GLU A 195 -2.33 -42.72 7.40
CA GLU A 195 -1.94 -42.21 8.72
C GLU A 195 -0.46 -41.82 8.76
N PHE A 196 0.40 -42.58 8.08
CA PHE A 196 1.83 -42.28 8.01
C PHE A 196 2.13 -40.98 7.24
N GLU A 197 1.42 -40.72 6.13
CA GLU A 197 1.62 -39.49 5.36
C GLU A 197 1.13 -38.26 6.13
N VAL A 198 0.03 -38.41 6.89
CA VAL A 198 -0.47 -37.36 7.80
C VAL A 198 0.54 -37.10 8.93
N GLU A 199 1.15 -38.14 9.49
CA GLU A 199 2.17 -38.00 10.53
C GLU A 199 3.47 -37.39 10.00
N ARG A 200 3.86 -37.69 8.76
CA ARG A 200 4.98 -37.04 8.06
C ARG A 200 4.71 -35.55 7.84
N PHE A 201 3.55 -35.20 7.29
CA PHE A 201 3.15 -33.81 7.08
C PHE A 201 3.11 -33.02 8.38
N LYS A 202 2.56 -33.63 9.45
CA LYS A 202 2.54 -33.03 10.78
C LYS A 202 3.96 -32.77 11.32
N ARG A 203 4.90 -33.70 11.10
CA ARG A 203 6.29 -33.53 11.51
C ARG A 203 6.98 -32.39 10.75
N GLY A 204 6.70 -32.23 9.46
CA GLY A 204 7.22 -31.12 8.64
C GLY A 204 6.68 -29.74 9.03
N LEU A 205 5.49 -29.67 9.65
CA LEU A 205 4.92 -28.43 10.19
C LEU A 205 5.44 -28.04 11.59
N GLU A 206 6.00 -28.99 12.34
CA GLU A 206 6.48 -28.78 13.71
C GLU A 206 7.97 -28.41 13.78
N GLU A 207 8.70 -28.51 12.65
CA GLU A 207 10.10 -28.06 12.47
C GLU A 207 10.19 -26.60 12.00
#